data_AF-A0A922YG59-F1
#
_entry.id   AF-A0A922YG59-F1
#
_cell.length_a   1.000
_cell.length_b   1.000
_cell.length_c   1.000
_cell.angle_alpha   90.00
_cell.angle_beta   90.00
_cell.angle_gamma   90.00
#
_symmetry.space_group_name_H-M   'P 1'
#
loop_
_entity.id
_entity.type
_entity.pdbx_description
1 polymer ?
#
loop_
_entity_poly.entity_id
_entity_poly.type
_entity_poly.pdbx_seq_one_letter_code
_entity_poly.pdbx_strand_id
1 'polypeptide(L)'
;MQDADILQFRSGAPFPAAQVLDLAVSVAIGRDLARSEDEMFALIENWFLRPATHAELRLSITRLLDGGVIERACEGDMGFCLTERGVETTATLSGGMIRMIDRGRGYIKTAFLLEMLDLEKGKCP
;
A
#
# COMPACT_ATOMS: atom_id res chain seq x y z
N MET A 1 15.01 25.14 -25.37
CA MET A 1 14.20 23.97 -25.00
C MET A 1 15.09 23.09 -24.12
N GLN A 2 14.81 23.04 -22.82
CA GLN A 2 15.50 22.10 -21.93
C GLN A 2 14.82 20.75 -22.12
N ASP A 3 15.60 19.77 -22.58
CA ASP A 3 15.17 18.36 -22.62
C ASP A 3 14.75 17.95 -21.20
N ALA A 4 13.54 17.40 -21.08
CA ALA A 4 13.12 16.77 -19.85
C ALA A 4 13.95 15.50 -19.69
N ASP A 5 14.86 15.49 -18.72
CA ASP A 5 15.66 14.33 -18.37
C ASP A 5 14.72 13.24 -17.83
N ILE A 6 14.34 12.30 -18.70
CA ILE A 6 13.52 11.16 -18.31
C ILE A 6 14.42 10.22 -17.51
N LEU A 7 14.25 10.24 -16.17
CA LEU A 7 14.89 9.30 -15.26
C LEU A 7 14.56 7.86 -15.68
N GLN A 8 15.50 7.21 -16.37
CA GLN A 8 15.40 5.79 -16.65
C GLN A 8 15.55 5.02 -15.33
N PHE A 9 14.44 4.43 -14.87
CA PHE A 9 14.47 3.46 -13.79
C PHE A 9 15.32 2.26 -14.22
N ARG A 10 16.53 2.15 -13.67
CA ARG A 10 17.39 0.98 -13.87
C ARG A 10 16.65 -0.26 -13.38
N SER A 11 16.44 -1.22 -14.28
CA SER A 11 16.08 -2.59 -13.92
C SER A 11 17.09 -3.10 -12.88
N GLY A 12 16.62 -3.33 -11.65
CA GLY A 12 17.46 -3.70 -10.50
C GLY A 12 17.45 -2.70 -9.33
N ALA A 13 16.75 -1.57 -9.42
CA ALA A 13 16.54 -0.72 -8.25
C ALA A 13 15.77 -1.52 -7.17
N PRO A 14 16.17 -1.42 -5.87
CA PRO A 14 15.46 -2.09 -4.79
C PRO A 14 13.98 -1.67 -4.84
N PHE A 15 13.11 -2.64 -4.58
CA PHE A 15 11.68 -2.38 -4.46
C PHE A 15 11.47 -1.22 -3.46
N PRO A 16 10.45 -0.36 -3.62
CA PRO A 16 10.17 0.71 -2.68
C PRO A 16 10.35 0.27 -1.22
N ALA A 17 10.83 1.18 -0.37
CA ALA A 17 11.05 0.90 1.04
C ALA A 17 9.83 0.19 1.64
N ALA A 18 10.05 -0.81 2.50
CA ALA A 18 8.99 -1.67 3.06
C ALA A 18 7.73 -0.90 3.50
N GLN A 19 7.92 0.29 4.08
CA GLN A 19 6.88 1.21 4.52
C GLN A 19 5.87 1.62 3.42
N VAL A 20 6.29 1.68 2.16
CA VAL A 20 5.42 2.00 1.02
C VAL A 20 4.54 0.81 0.66
N LEU A 21 5.06 -0.41 0.75
CA LEU A 21 4.28 -1.63 0.54
C LEU A 21 3.31 -1.87 1.70
N ASP A 22 3.78 -1.61 2.91
CA ASP A 22 2.98 -1.67 4.15
C ASP A 22 1.81 -0.67 4.06
N LEU A 23 2.06 0.53 3.54
CA LEU A 23 1.02 1.52 3.25
C LEU A 23 0.03 1.02 2.20
N ALA A 24 0.51 0.48 1.07
CA ALA A 24 -0.37 -0.03 0.01
C ALA A 24 -1.31 -1.14 0.52
N VAL A 25 -0.75 -2.13 1.23
CA VAL A 25 -1.56 -3.21 1.84
C VAL A 25 -2.57 -2.64 2.83
N SER A 26 -2.16 -1.70 3.69
CA SER A 26 -3.06 -1.09 4.67
C SER A 26 -4.18 -0.27 4.02
N VAL A 27 -3.91 0.43 2.92
CA VAL A 27 -4.94 1.15 2.14
C VAL A 27 -5.92 0.17 1.50
N ALA A 28 -5.43 -0.92 0.90
CA ALA A 28 -6.31 -1.91 0.28
C ALA A 28 -7.26 -2.56 1.29
N ILE A 29 -6.77 -2.85 2.50
CA ILE A 29 -7.57 -3.36 3.63
C ILE A 29 -8.56 -2.30 4.12
N GLY A 30 -8.08 -1.10 4.48
CA GLY A 30 -8.92 -0.05 5.08
C GLY A 30 -10.02 0.49 4.17
N ARG A 31 -9.89 0.30 2.87
CA ARG A 31 -10.87 0.73 1.87
C ARG A 31 -11.81 -0.38 1.43
N ASP A 32 -11.58 -1.62 1.89
CA ASP A 32 -12.32 -2.81 1.47
C ASP A 32 -12.34 -2.95 -0.08
N LEU A 33 -11.19 -2.73 -0.72
CA LEU A 33 -11.09 -2.68 -2.20
C LEU A 33 -11.05 -4.05 -2.85
N ALA A 34 -10.91 -5.12 -2.06
CA ALA A 34 -10.74 -6.47 -2.55
C ALA A 34 -11.48 -7.44 -1.64
N ARG A 35 -12.12 -8.43 -2.27
CA ARG A 35 -12.83 -9.51 -1.57
C ARG A 35 -11.91 -10.66 -1.20
N SER A 36 -10.68 -10.73 -1.72
CA SER A 36 -9.77 -11.82 -1.42
C SER A 36 -8.31 -11.37 -1.41
N GLU A 37 -7.42 -12.17 -0.81
CA GLU A 37 -5.98 -11.92 -0.83
C GLU A 37 -5.46 -11.80 -2.27
N ASP A 38 -5.89 -12.67 -3.18
CA ASP A 38 -5.45 -12.66 -4.58
C ASP A 38 -5.92 -11.41 -5.33
N GLU A 39 -7.16 -10.98 -5.10
CA GLU A 39 -7.69 -9.74 -5.69
C GLU A 39 -6.96 -8.50 -5.15
N MET A 40 -6.65 -8.49 -3.85
CA MET A 40 -5.87 -7.44 -3.21
C MET A 40 -4.47 -7.37 -3.81
N PHE A 41 -3.82 -8.51 -4.02
CA PHE A 41 -2.48 -8.56 -4.60
C PHE A 41 -2.48 -8.03 -6.03
N ALA A 42 -3.41 -8.48 -6.87
CA ALA A 42 -3.56 -7.98 -8.24
C ALA A 42 -3.81 -6.46 -8.29
N LEU A 43 -4.61 -5.94 -7.35
CA LEU A 43 -4.88 -4.50 -7.23
C LEU A 43 -3.61 -3.73 -6.83
N ILE A 44 -2.87 -4.21 -5.84
CA ILE A 44 -1.62 -3.57 -5.37
C ILE A 44 -0.53 -3.62 -6.45
N GLU A 45 -0.37 -4.74 -7.17
CA GLU A 45 0.58 -4.85 -8.28
C GLU A 45 0.37 -3.76 -9.34
N ASN A 46 -0.89 -3.40 -9.59
CA ASN A 46 -1.25 -2.35 -10.53
C ASN A 46 -0.94 -0.94 -10.03
N TRP A 47 -0.73 -0.73 -8.73
CA TRP A 47 -0.41 0.57 -8.16
C TRP A 47 1.06 0.97 -8.29
N PHE A 48 1.97 0.02 -8.47
CA PHE A 48 3.40 0.30 -8.58
C PHE A 48 3.89 0.32 -10.03
N LEU A 49 4.93 1.11 -10.31
CA LEU A 49 5.61 1.09 -11.61
C LEU A 49 6.41 -0.20 -11.83
N ARG A 50 7.00 -0.73 -10.76
CA ARG A 50 7.53 -2.09 -10.68
C ARG A 50 6.55 -2.91 -9.85
N PRO A 51 5.90 -3.95 -10.40
CA PRO A 51 5.00 -4.80 -9.64
C PRO A 51 5.68 -5.38 -8.40
N ALA A 52 4.96 -5.41 -7.29
CA ALA A 52 5.37 -6.17 -6.11
C ALA A 52 5.25 -7.67 -6.41
N THR A 53 6.15 -8.46 -5.88
CA THR A 53 5.99 -9.92 -5.89
C THR A 53 5.04 -10.36 -4.78
N HIS A 54 4.36 -11.50 -4.96
CA HIS A 54 3.55 -12.12 -3.91
C HIS A 54 4.36 -12.35 -2.61
N ALA A 55 5.65 -12.66 -2.73
CA ALA A 55 6.53 -12.83 -1.56
C ALA A 55 6.72 -11.51 -0.79
N GLU A 56 6.94 -10.40 -1.49
CA GLU A 56 7.05 -9.06 -0.88
C GLU A 56 5.73 -8.65 -0.21
N LEU A 57 4.59 -8.95 -0.85
CA LEU A 57 3.24 -8.67 -0.31
C LEU A 57 2.95 -9.49 0.95
N ARG A 58 3.28 -10.79 0.96
CA ARG A 58 3.13 -11.63 2.16
C ARG A 58 4.04 -11.17 3.30
N LEU A 59 5.27 -10.78 3.00
CA LEU A 59 6.18 -10.20 4.00
C LEU A 59 5.63 -8.89 4.58
N SER A 60 4.95 -8.08 3.77
CA SER A 60 4.23 -6.88 4.24
C SER A 60 3.12 -7.25 5.21
N ILE A 61 2.25 -8.20 4.84
CA ILE A 61 1.18 -8.70 5.73
C ILE A 61 1.75 -9.21 7.06
N THR A 62 2.82 -10.02 7.04
CA THR A 62 3.46 -10.50 8.28
C THR A 62 3.94 -9.35 9.16
N ARG A 63 4.62 -8.34 8.60
CA ARG A 63 5.05 -7.17 9.37
C ARG A 63 3.89 -6.40 9.98
N LEU A 64 2.81 -6.24 9.22
CA LEU A 64 1.62 -5.51 9.67
C LEU A 64 0.89 -6.25 10.80
N LEU A 65 0.82 -7.59 10.74
CA LEU A 65 0.32 -8.43 11.82
C LEU A 65 1.20 -8.34 13.07
N ASP A 66 2.51 -8.56 12.91
CA ASP A 66 3.47 -8.51 14.02
C ASP A 66 3.52 -7.12 14.68
N GLY A 67 3.28 -6.06 13.90
CA GLY A 67 3.22 -4.68 14.36
C GLY A 67 1.89 -4.23 14.95
N GLY A 68 0.85 -5.08 14.93
CA GLY A 68 -0.50 -4.76 15.39
C GLY A 68 -1.22 -3.70 14.56
N VAL A 69 -0.86 -3.57 13.28
CA VAL A 69 -1.49 -2.63 12.33
C VAL A 69 -2.73 -3.26 11.70
N ILE A 70 -2.68 -4.56 11.43
CA ILE A 70 -3.83 -5.34 10.97
C ILE A 70 -4.05 -6.52 11.91
N GLU A 71 -5.29 -7.01 11.95
CA GLU A 71 -5.67 -8.25 12.63
C GLU A 71 -6.38 -9.18 11.65
N ARG A 72 -6.43 -10.48 11.98
CA ARG A 72 -7.25 -11.43 11.22
C ARG A 72 -8.72 -11.18 11.56
N ALA A 73 -9.52 -10.86 10.55
CA ALA A 73 -10.96 -10.72 10.72
C ALA A 73 -11.60 -12.11 10.83
N CYS A 74 -12.50 -12.29 11.80
CA CYS A 74 -13.26 -13.54 11.96
C CYS A 74 -14.36 -13.71 10.89
N GLU A 75 -14.75 -12.63 10.21
CA GLU A 75 -15.78 -12.60 9.17
C GLU A 75 -15.32 -11.72 7.99
N GLY A 76 -15.63 -12.14 6.75
CA GLY A 76 -15.25 -11.47 5.51
C GLY A 76 -14.26 -12.27 4.66
N ASP A 77 -14.42 -12.22 3.33
CA ASP A 77 -13.64 -13.02 2.38
C ASP A 77 -12.15 -12.61 2.32
N MET A 78 -11.81 -11.36 2.68
CA MET A 78 -10.44 -10.85 2.69
C MET A 78 -9.62 -11.33 3.91
N GLY A 79 -10.28 -11.70 5.01
CA GLY A 79 -9.65 -12.28 6.21
C GLY A 79 -8.81 -11.34 7.07
N PHE A 80 -8.74 -10.03 6.76
CA PHE A 80 -7.99 -9.02 7.51
C PHE A 80 -8.81 -7.74 7.74
N CYS A 81 -8.56 -7.05 8.84
CA CYS A 81 -9.10 -5.72 9.13
C CYS A 81 -8.02 -4.80 9.73
N LEU A 82 -8.17 -3.48 9.58
CA LEU A 82 -7.28 -2.51 10.24
C LEU A 82 -7.65 -2.33 11.70
N THR A 83 -6.65 -2.36 12.57
CA THR A 83 -6.81 -1.92 13.96
C THR A 83 -6.91 -0.39 14.03
N GLU A 84 -7.31 0.17 15.17
CA GLU A 84 -7.29 1.63 15.38
C GLU A 84 -5.90 2.22 15.16
N ARG A 85 -4.87 1.58 15.73
CA ARG A 85 -3.47 1.90 15.47
C ARG A 85 -3.14 1.83 13.98
N GLY A 86 -3.70 0.86 13.28
CA GLY A 86 -3.49 0.70 11.85
C GLY A 86 -4.06 1.84 11.02
N VAL A 87 -5.25 2.33 11.37
CA VAL A 87 -5.85 3.52 10.74
C VAL A 87 -4.93 4.73 10.94
N GLU A 88 -4.47 5.00 12.16
CA GLU A 88 -3.57 6.12 12.48
C GLU A 88 -2.21 6.02 11.76
N THR A 89 -1.64 4.81 11.74
CA THR A 89 -0.36 4.53 11.09
C THR A 89 -0.47 4.74 9.58
N THR A 90 -1.56 4.24 8.98
CA THR A 90 -1.84 4.37 7.55
C THR A 90 -2.05 5.84 7.18
N ALA A 91 -2.84 6.59 7.96
CA ALA A 91 -3.02 8.03 7.75
C ALA A 91 -1.69 8.81 7.81
N THR A 92 -0.82 8.46 8.77
CA THR A 92 0.51 9.07 8.91
C THR A 92 1.40 8.75 7.71
N LEU A 93 1.43 7.50 7.26
CA LEU A 93 2.20 7.05 6.10
C LEU A 93 1.69 7.68 4.80
N SER A 94 0.37 7.79 4.63
CA SER A 94 -0.26 8.53 3.51
C SER A 94 0.23 9.97 3.45
N GLY A 95 0.28 10.67 4.59
CA GLY A 95 0.84 12.01 4.68
C GLY A 95 2.34 12.08 4.36
N GLY A 96 3.12 11.06 4.74
CA GLY A 96 4.53 10.94 4.37
C GLY A 96 4.75 10.71 2.88
N MET A 97 3.88 9.92 2.25
CA MET A 97 3.97 9.55 0.85
C MET A 97 3.60 10.69 -0.10
N ILE A 98 2.61 11.51 0.25
CA ILE A 98 2.32 12.77 -0.47
C ILE A 98 3.59 13.63 -0.58
N ARG A 99 4.37 13.71 0.51
CA ARG A 99 5.66 14.43 0.53
C ARG A 99 6.80 13.73 -0.23
N MET A 100 6.67 12.44 -0.57
CA MET A 100 7.62 11.75 -1.44
C MET A 100 7.29 11.97 -2.92
N ILE A 101 6.01 12.00 -3.26
CA ILE A 101 5.51 12.31 -4.61
C ILE A 101 5.87 13.76 -4.96
N ASP A 102 5.66 14.70 -4.03
CA ASP A 102 6.09 16.11 -4.15
C ASP A 102 7.59 16.25 -4.47
N ARG A 103 8.41 15.31 -3.97
CA ARG A 103 9.87 15.27 -4.22
C ARG A 103 10.27 14.47 -5.46
N GLY A 104 9.32 14.12 -6.34
CA GLY A 104 9.58 13.42 -7.60
C GLY A 104 10.01 11.96 -7.45
N ARG A 105 9.82 11.34 -6.28
CA ARG A 105 10.14 9.92 -6.04
C ARG A 105 8.96 9.05 -6.48
N GLY A 106 8.76 8.97 -7.81
CA GLY A 106 7.62 8.34 -8.47
C GLY A 106 7.57 6.81 -8.38
N TYR A 107 7.41 6.26 -7.18
CA TYR A 107 7.29 4.80 -7.00
C TYR A 107 5.89 4.26 -7.31
N ILE A 108 4.90 5.14 -7.40
CA ILE A 108 3.48 4.79 -7.34
C ILE A 108 2.72 5.52 -8.45
N LYS A 109 1.76 4.84 -9.08
CA LYS A 109 0.88 5.41 -10.09
C LYS A 109 -0.18 6.30 -9.45
N THR A 110 -0.64 7.30 -10.20
CA THR A 110 -1.71 8.23 -9.77
C THR A 110 -2.98 7.52 -9.28
N ALA A 111 -3.27 6.32 -9.81
CA ALA A 111 -4.40 5.51 -9.37
C ALA A 111 -4.42 5.26 -7.85
N PHE A 112 -3.26 5.05 -7.21
CA PHE A 112 -3.18 4.85 -5.76
C PHE A 112 -3.58 6.10 -4.96
N LEU A 113 -3.30 7.29 -5.49
CA LEU A 113 -3.62 8.55 -4.81
C LEU A 113 -5.12 8.74 -4.62
N LEU A 114 -5.93 8.21 -5.54
CA LEU A 114 -7.38 8.29 -5.49
C LEU A 114 -7.97 7.38 -4.41
N GLU A 115 -7.26 6.32 -4.03
CA GLU A 115 -7.71 5.33 -3.05
C GLU A 115 -7.39 5.70 -1.60
N MET A 116 -6.53 6.69 -1.37
CA MET A 116 -6.11 7.10 -0.01
C MET A 116 -7.15 7.94 0.77
N LEU A 117 -8.31 8.23 0.19
CA LEU A 117 -9.34 9.04 0.84
C LEU A 117 -10.31 8.13 1.59
N ASP A 118 -10.43 8.29 2.91
CA ASP A 118 -11.39 7.62 3.82
C ASP A 118 -11.14 6.11 4.09
N LEU A 119 -10.36 5.81 5.13
CA LEU A 119 -9.89 4.46 5.51
C LEU A 119 -10.80 3.71 6.50
N GLU A 120 -11.96 4.27 6.85
CA GLU A 120 -12.78 3.71 7.94
C GLU A 120 -13.61 2.49 7.53
N LYS A 121 -13.68 2.19 6.22
CA LYS A 121 -14.51 1.11 5.68
C LYS A 121 -14.04 -0.29 6.07
N GLY A 122 -12.74 -0.49 6.24
CA GLY A 122 -12.11 -1.77 6.60
C GLY A 122 -11.59 -1.85 8.04
N LYS A 123 -12.06 -0.96 8.93
CA LYS A 123 -11.69 -1.00 10.35
C LYS A 123 -12.32 -2.24 11.02
N CYS A 124 -11.59 -2.86 11.94
CA CYS A 124 -12.16 -3.93 12.76
C CYS A 124 -13.38 -3.40 13.56
N PRO A 125 -14.42 -4.24 13.77
CA PRO A 125 -15.59 -3.88 14.56
C PRO A 125 -15.27 -3.52 16.01
#